data_AF-A0A444YI96-F1
#
_entry.id   AF-A0A444YI96-F1
#
_cell.length_a   1.000
_cell.length_b   1.000
_cell.length_c   1.000
_cell.angle_alpha   90.00
_cell.angle_beta   90.00
_cell.angle_gamma   90.00
#
_symmetry.space_group_name_H-M   'P 1'
#
loop_
_entity.id
_entity.type
_entity.pdbx_description
1 polymer ?
#
loop_
_entity_poly.entity_id
_entity_poly.type
_entity_poly.pdbx_seq_one_letter_code
_entity_poly.pdbx_strand_id
1 'polypeptide(L)'
;MAVIGVGVQQQFLCSSESKWSIPTTPCNPLTSSILIRPFKKIQFSVISCSSSSSSPPSQAAEAETQTAESSVNLGLQLFSKGRVKDALAQFETALTLNPNPVEAQAAFYNKACCHAYRGEGKKAADSLRTALREYNLKFGTILNDPDLASFRALPEFKELQEEVS
;
A
#
# COMPACT_ATOMS: atom_id res chain seq x y z
N MET A 1 42.14 43.94 2.00
CA MET A 1 40.99 43.09 1.65
C MET A 1 40.95 41.94 2.65
N ALA A 2 40.00 42.00 3.60
CA ALA A 2 39.95 41.09 4.74
C ALA A 2 38.76 40.13 4.59
N VAL A 3 39.04 38.83 4.74
CA VAL A 3 38.08 37.72 4.84
C VAL A 3 37.77 37.46 6.31
N ILE A 4 36.49 37.50 6.67
CA ILE A 4 35.89 37.01 7.93
C ILE A 4 34.45 36.61 7.50
N GLY A 5 33.91 35.40 7.67
CA GLY A 5 34.07 34.42 8.74
C GLY A 5 32.74 34.33 9.50
N VAL A 6 31.90 33.37 9.08
CA VAL A 6 30.82 32.64 9.81
C VAL A 6 30.03 33.32 10.95
N GLY A 7 28.69 33.20 10.87
CA GLY A 7 27.79 33.43 12.00
C GLY A 7 26.36 32.95 11.73
N VAL A 8 26.13 31.65 11.93
CA VAL A 8 24.78 31.05 12.08
C VAL A 8 24.27 31.41 13.48
N GLN A 9 23.04 31.93 13.59
CA GLN A 9 22.34 32.00 14.87
C GLN A 9 20.88 31.57 14.70
N GLN A 10 20.57 30.45 15.33
CA GLN A 10 19.29 29.78 15.48
C GLN A 10 18.56 30.28 16.74
N GLN A 11 17.23 30.39 16.68
CA GLN A 11 16.32 30.55 17.82
C GLN A 11 15.08 29.69 17.48
N PHE A 12 14.87 28.47 18.03
CA PHE A 12 14.21 28.13 19.31
C PHE A 12 12.93 28.97 19.55
N LEU A 13 11.70 28.51 19.81
CA LEU A 13 10.99 27.22 19.97
C LEU A 13 9.47 27.55 19.92
N CYS A 14 8.59 26.63 19.50
CA CYS A 14 7.41 26.24 20.29
C CYS A 14 6.74 24.98 19.70
N SER A 15 6.42 24.06 20.59
CA SER A 15 6.16 22.63 20.35
C SER A 15 4.73 22.30 19.94
N SER A 16 4.56 21.18 19.24
CA SER A 16 3.47 20.22 19.48
C SER A 16 3.90 18.84 18.99
N GLU A 17 4.48 18.08 19.91
CA GLU A 17 4.85 16.67 19.73
C GLU A 17 3.62 15.80 20.00
N SER A 18 3.12 15.09 18.99
CA SER A 18 2.32 13.88 19.18
C SER A 18 3.24 12.67 19.08
N LYS A 19 3.42 12.05 20.24
CA LYS A 19 4.42 11.06 20.59
C LYS A 19 3.89 9.66 20.25
N TRP A 20 4.40 9.02 19.20
CA TRP A 20 4.41 7.56 19.11
C TRP A 20 5.86 7.09 19.07
N SER A 21 6.41 6.82 20.26
CA SER A 21 7.76 6.29 20.43
C SER A 21 7.76 4.80 20.13
N ILE A 22 8.52 4.37 19.13
CA ILE A 22 8.85 2.96 18.87
C ILE A 22 10.21 2.68 19.54
N PRO A 23 10.34 1.63 20.38
CA PRO A 23 11.64 1.19 20.89
C PRO A 23 12.41 0.43 19.80
N THR A 24 13.55 0.97 19.38
CA THR A 24 14.53 0.30 18.51
C THR A 24 15.53 -0.47 19.36
N THR A 25 15.40 -1.79 19.41
CA THR A 25 16.47 -2.70 19.86
C THR A 25 17.40 -3.05 18.69
N PRO A 26 18.73 -3.16 18.89
CA PRO A 26 19.65 -3.50 17.82
C PRO A 26 19.79 -5.02 17.68
N CYS A 27 19.59 -5.53 16.45
CA CYS A 27 19.95 -6.90 16.08
C CYS A 27 21.25 -6.87 15.27
N ASN A 28 22.28 -7.56 15.77
CA ASN A 28 23.48 -7.90 15.01
C ASN A 28 23.54 -9.43 14.79
N PRO A 29 24.36 -9.90 13.83
CA PRO A 29 23.99 -10.95 12.90
C PRO A 29 24.55 -12.32 13.28
N LEU A 30 23.91 -13.39 12.78
CA LEU A 30 24.54 -14.70 12.70
C LEU A 30 24.45 -15.25 11.27
N THR A 31 25.66 -15.40 10.74
CA THR A 31 26.04 -16.14 9.56
C THR A 31 25.61 -17.60 9.65
N SER A 32 25.06 -18.15 8.57
CA SER A 32 25.21 -19.57 8.24
C SER A 32 25.10 -19.76 6.74
N SER A 33 26.27 -19.99 6.13
CA SER A 33 26.42 -20.69 4.87
C SER A 33 25.95 -22.14 5.04
N ILE A 34 25.45 -22.77 3.96
CA ILE A 34 25.29 -24.23 3.66
C ILE A 34 23.92 -24.42 2.97
N LEU A 35 23.71 -25.18 1.91
CA LEU A 35 24.50 -25.80 0.84
C LEU A 35 23.43 -26.40 -0.11
N ILE A 36 23.64 -26.27 -1.41
CA ILE A 36 22.81 -26.79 -2.51
C ILE A 36 22.52 -28.29 -2.35
N ARG A 37 21.29 -28.78 -2.61
CA ARG A 37 21.02 -30.09 -3.26
C ARG A 37 19.69 -30.09 -4.06
N PRO A 38 19.56 -30.94 -5.11
CA PRO A 38 18.77 -30.63 -6.30
C PRO A 38 17.49 -31.47 -6.50
N PHE A 39 16.68 -30.98 -7.45
CA PHE A 39 15.71 -31.64 -8.34
C PHE A 39 15.45 -33.16 -8.18
N LYS A 40 14.18 -33.55 -7.99
CA LYS A 40 13.64 -34.81 -8.55
C LYS A 40 12.15 -34.69 -8.86
N LYS A 41 11.82 -35.00 -10.12
CA LYS A 41 10.49 -35.05 -10.71
C LYS A 41 10.06 -36.53 -10.73
N ILE A 42 8.89 -36.88 -10.20
CA ILE A 42 8.18 -38.14 -10.50
C ILE A 42 6.68 -37.83 -10.47
N GLN A 43 6.01 -38.11 -11.58
CA GLN A 43 4.56 -38.26 -11.72
C GLN A 43 4.22 -39.73 -11.51
N PHE A 44 3.11 -40.07 -10.83
CA PHE A 44 2.16 -41.13 -11.25
C PHE A 44 0.92 -41.23 -10.31
N SER A 45 -0.22 -40.98 -10.93
CA SER A 45 -1.62 -41.47 -10.81
C SER A 45 -2.12 -42.43 -9.71
N VAL A 46 -3.35 -42.11 -9.27
CA VAL A 46 -4.52 -42.90 -8.79
C VAL A 46 -4.46 -43.82 -7.55
N ILE A 47 -5.37 -43.54 -6.58
CA ILE A 47 -6.20 -44.48 -5.76
C ILE A 47 -7.40 -43.62 -5.27
N SER A 48 -8.61 -43.83 -5.81
CA SER A 48 -9.70 -44.70 -5.32
C SER A 48 -10.48 -44.17 -4.09
N CYS A 49 -11.72 -43.82 -4.39
CA CYS A 49 -12.94 -43.61 -3.59
C CYS A 49 -13.01 -44.05 -2.12
N SER A 50 -13.70 -43.26 -1.29
CA SER A 50 -15.10 -43.56 -0.90
C SER A 50 -15.69 -42.47 0.02
N SER A 51 -16.98 -42.24 -0.20
CA SER A 51 -17.86 -41.29 0.46
C SER A 51 -17.90 -41.42 1.98
N SER A 52 -18.04 -40.29 2.67
CA SER A 52 -18.80 -40.21 3.91
C SER A 52 -19.37 -38.80 4.06
N SER A 53 -20.65 -38.69 3.76
CA SER A 53 -21.50 -37.57 4.18
C SER A 53 -21.47 -37.46 5.69
N SER A 54 -21.15 -36.28 6.21
CA SER A 54 -21.82 -35.77 7.41
C SER A 54 -21.68 -34.26 7.50
N SER A 55 -22.85 -33.62 7.50
CA SER A 55 -23.11 -32.27 8.00
C SER A 55 -22.68 -31.11 7.11
N PRO A 56 -23.63 -30.37 6.48
CA PRO A 56 -23.35 -28.98 6.16
C PRO A 56 -23.12 -28.24 7.49
N PRO A 57 -22.05 -27.46 7.67
CA PRO A 57 -22.12 -26.40 8.66
C PRO A 57 -23.20 -25.45 8.15
N SER A 58 -24.33 -25.48 8.83
CA SER A 58 -25.33 -24.40 8.86
C SER A 58 -24.66 -23.16 9.43
N GLN A 59 -23.71 -22.60 8.71
CA GLN A 59 -23.41 -21.19 8.77
C GLN A 59 -24.16 -20.61 7.58
N ALA A 60 -25.38 -20.15 7.87
CA ALA A 60 -25.83 -18.87 7.35
C ALA A 60 -24.79 -17.82 7.78
N ALA A 61 -23.60 -17.89 7.18
CA ALA A 61 -22.78 -16.72 7.01
C ALA A 61 -23.65 -15.82 6.17
N GLU A 62 -24.06 -14.70 6.74
CA GLU A 62 -24.55 -13.59 5.95
C GLU A 62 -23.56 -13.47 4.80
N ALA A 63 -24.02 -13.81 3.60
CA ALA A 63 -23.27 -13.57 2.40
C ALA A 63 -23.29 -12.06 2.23
N GLU A 64 -22.49 -11.39 3.07
CA GLU A 64 -22.05 -10.02 2.94
C GLU A 64 -21.51 -9.97 1.53
N THR A 65 -22.38 -9.52 0.61
CA THR A 65 -22.08 -9.52 -0.81
C THR A 65 -20.94 -8.55 -0.93
N GLN A 66 -19.74 -9.07 -1.15
CA GLN A 66 -18.55 -8.25 -1.18
C GLN A 66 -18.67 -7.29 -2.36
N THR A 67 -18.93 -6.02 -2.07
CA THR A 67 -19.02 -4.95 -3.06
C THR A 67 -17.67 -4.24 -3.20
N ALA A 68 -17.51 -3.48 -4.27
CA ALA A 68 -16.35 -2.62 -4.45
C ALA A 68 -16.22 -1.61 -3.29
N GLU A 69 -17.32 -0.96 -2.91
CA GLU A 69 -17.38 -0.06 -1.76
C GLU A 69 -16.92 -0.72 -0.45
N SER A 70 -17.46 -1.90 -0.12
CA SER A 70 -17.09 -2.63 1.10
C SER A 70 -15.60 -2.99 1.11
N SER A 71 -15.06 -3.39 -0.05
CA SER A 71 -13.64 -3.68 -0.22
C SER A 71 -12.78 -2.42 -0.04
N VAL A 72 -13.17 -1.26 -0.57
CA VAL A 72 -12.48 0.03 -0.32
C VAL A 72 -12.48 0.37 1.17
N ASN A 73 -13.64 0.26 1.83
CA ASN A 73 -13.78 0.57 3.25
C ASN A 73 -12.94 -0.36 4.13
N LEU A 74 -12.90 -1.66 3.81
CA LEU A 74 -12.04 -2.61 4.50
C LEU A 74 -10.55 -2.31 4.25
N GLY A 75 -10.19 -1.95 3.03
CA GLY A 75 -8.83 -1.53 2.67
C GLY A 75 -8.36 -0.33 3.50
N LEU A 76 -9.20 0.69 3.64
CA LEU A 76 -8.92 1.86 4.49
C LEU A 76 -8.70 1.49 5.96
N GLN A 77 -9.55 0.62 6.51
CA GLN A 77 -9.41 0.12 7.89
C GLN A 77 -8.13 -0.69 8.10
N LEU A 78 -7.68 -1.44 7.09
CA LEU A 78 -6.42 -2.18 7.14
C LEU A 78 -5.22 -1.25 7.02
N PHE A 79 -5.32 -0.24 6.15
CA PHE A 79 -4.26 0.74 5.94
C PHE A 79 -4.00 1.55 7.21
N SER A 80 -5.06 2.03 7.88
CA SER A 80 -4.93 2.74 9.16
C SER A 80 -4.33 1.91 10.29
N LYS A 81 -4.43 0.57 10.21
CA LYS A 81 -3.77 -0.38 11.12
C LYS A 81 -2.33 -0.71 10.71
N GLY A 82 -1.79 -0.07 9.67
CA GLY A 82 -0.46 -0.35 9.12
C GLY A 82 -0.38 -1.68 8.35
N ARG A 83 -1.50 -2.37 8.12
CA ARG A 83 -1.56 -3.63 7.35
C ARG A 83 -1.59 -3.32 5.85
N VAL A 84 -0.57 -2.63 5.36
CA VAL A 84 -0.54 -2.04 4.01
C VAL A 84 -0.64 -3.09 2.89
N LYS A 85 -0.05 -4.27 3.08
CA LYS A 85 -0.18 -5.37 2.09
C LYS A 85 -1.61 -5.86 1.96
N ASP A 86 -2.32 -5.99 3.07
CA ASP A 86 -3.71 -6.47 3.09
C ASP A 86 -4.65 -5.38 2.57
N ALA A 87 -4.39 -4.11 2.92
CA ALA A 87 -5.11 -2.98 2.37
C ALA A 87 -5.03 -2.91 0.84
N LEU A 88 -3.83 -3.08 0.30
CA LEU A 88 -3.61 -3.12 -1.15
C LEU A 88 -4.43 -4.23 -1.80
N ALA A 89 -4.46 -5.44 -1.23
CA ALA A 89 -5.26 -6.55 -1.75
C ALA A 89 -6.76 -6.20 -1.80
N GLN A 90 -7.27 -5.47 -0.80
CA GLN A 90 -8.66 -5.02 -0.79
C GLN A 90 -8.96 -3.96 -1.84
N PHE A 91 -8.05 -3.01 -2.08
CA PHE A 91 -8.22 -2.03 -3.15
C PHE A 91 -8.17 -2.67 -4.54
N GLU A 92 -7.30 -3.65 -4.77
CA GLU A 92 -7.32 -4.43 -6.02
C GLU A 92 -8.62 -5.21 -6.17
N THR A 93 -9.10 -5.81 -5.08
CA THR A 93 -10.37 -6.52 -5.08
C THR A 93 -11.52 -5.59 -5.44
N ALA A 94 -11.55 -4.37 -4.90
CA ALA A 94 -12.55 -3.36 -5.27
C ALA A 94 -12.56 -3.08 -6.78
N LEU A 95 -11.38 -2.99 -7.40
CA LEU A 95 -11.25 -2.77 -8.85
C LEU A 95 -11.74 -3.96 -9.69
N THR A 96 -11.82 -5.17 -9.13
CA THR A 96 -12.35 -6.37 -9.81
C THR A 96 -13.87 -6.54 -9.67
N LEU A 97 -14.52 -5.82 -8.76
CA LEU A 97 -15.93 -6.01 -8.39
C LEU A 97 -16.91 -5.09 -9.16
N ASN A 98 -16.54 -4.64 -10.35
CA ASN A 98 -17.30 -3.66 -11.15
C ASN A 98 -17.59 -2.37 -10.39
N PRO A 99 -16.54 -1.64 -9.95
CA PRO A 99 -16.73 -0.40 -9.22
C PRO A 99 -17.43 0.65 -10.09
N ASN A 100 -18.25 1.49 -9.46
CA ASN A 100 -18.66 2.73 -10.10
C ASN A 100 -17.46 3.71 -10.19
N PRO A 101 -17.55 4.81 -10.97
CA PRO A 101 -16.41 5.72 -11.16
C PRO A 101 -15.84 6.31 -9.87
N VAL A 102 -16.68 6.54 -8.85
CA VAL A 102 -16.25 7.10 -7.56
C VAL A 102 -15.48 6.07 -6.75
N GLU A 103 -15.97 4.82 -6.71
CA GLU A 103 -15.32 3.70 -6.05
C GLU A 103 -13.98 3.37 -6.72
N ALA A 104 -13.93 3.38 -8.04
CA ALA A 104 -12.71 3.16 -8.80
C ALA A 104 -11.68 4.27 -8.55
N GLN A 105 -12.12 5.54 -8.56
CA GLN A 105 -11.28 6.68 -8.19
C GLN A 105 -10.65 6.48 -6.80
N ALA A 106 -11.48 6.13 -5.81
CA ALA A 106 -11.05 5.90 -4.44
C ALA A 106 -10.08 4.70 -4.34
N ALA A 107 -10.36 3.60 -5.03
CA ALA A 107 -9.51 2.41 -5.01
C ALA A 107 -8.13 2.68 -5.63
N PHE A 108 -8.04 3.34 -6.79
CA PHE A 108 -6.77 3.71 -7.40
C PHE A 108 -5.97 4.70 -6.55
N TYR A 109 -6.64 5.71 -5.99
CA TYR A 109 -6.01 6.68 -5.10
C TYR A 109 -5.45 6.00 -3.83
N ASN A 110 -6.25 5.21 -3.13
CA ASN A 110 -5.79 4.55 -1.89
C ASN A 110 -4.73 3.47 -2.16
N LYS A 111 -4.79 2.79 -3.31
CA LYS A 111 -3.72 1.91 -3.80
C LYS A 111 -2.42 2.70 -4.01
N ALA A 112 -2.49 3.93 -4.53
CA ALA A 112 -1.31 4.79 -4.64
C ALA A 112 -0.73 5.15 -3.27
N CYS A 113 -1.56 5.49 -2.28
CA CYS A 113 -1.11 5.75 -0.91
C CYS A 113 -0.39 4.53 -0.31
N CYS A 114 -0.90 3.31 -0.56
CA CYS A 114 -0.24 2.07 -0.16
C CYS A 114 1.15 1.90 -0.80
N HIS A 115 1.28 2.20 -2.09
CA HIS A 115 2.57 2.14 -2.79
C HIS A 115 3.53 3.22 -2.32
N ALA A 116 3.06 4.44 -2.10
CA ALA A 116 3.85 5.55 -1.55
C ALA A 116 4.39 5.22 -0.16
N TYR A 117 3.56 4.66 0.72
CA TYR A 117 3.96 4.20 2.05
C TYR A 117 5.09 3.15 1.97
N ARG A 118 5.07 2.29 0.94
CA ARG A 118 6.07 1.25 0.71
C ARG A 118 7.32 1.74 -0.04
N GLY A 119 7.38 3.02 -0.43
CA GLY A 119 8.45 3.56 -1.27
C GLY A 119 8.42 3.09 -2.72
N GLU A 120 7.29 2.52 -3.17
CA GLU A 120 7.11 1.99 -4.53
C GLU A 120 6.65 3.12 -5.48
N GLY A 121 7.50 4.13 -5.65
CA GLY A 121 7.18 5.39 -6.35
C GLY A 121 6.54 5.20 -7.73
N LYS A 122 7.13 4.33 -8.57
CA LYS A 122 6.58 4.03 -9.92
C LYS A 122 5.13 3.55 -9.87
N LYS A 123 4.82 2.61 -8.98
CA LYS A 123 3.45 2.06 -8.86
C LYS A 123 2.47 3.06 -8.26
N ALA A 124 2.96 3.92 -7.37
CA ALA A 124 2.16 5.03 -6.84
C ALA A 124 1.80 6.01 -7.97
N ALA A 125 2.79 6.41 -8.79
CA ALA A 125 2.58 7.27 -9.95
C ALA A 125 1.60 6.65 -10.97
N ASP A 126 1.75 5.36 -11.28
CA ASP A 126 0.85 4.66 -12.20
C ASP A 126 -0.60 4.67 -11.72
N SER A 127 -0.81 4.39 -10.42
CA SER A 127 -2.15 4.39 -9.83
C SER A 127 -2.76 5.80 -9.79
N LEU A 128 -1.96 6.83 -9.49
CA LEU A 128 -2.42 8.22 -9.53
C LEU A 128 -2.71 8.71 -10.94
N ARG A 129 -1.91 8.29 -11.93
CA ARG A 129 -2.13 8.63 -13.35
C ARG A 129 -3.51 8.16 -13.80
N THR A 130 -3.88 6.92 -13.48
CA THR A 130 -5.22 6.39 -13.77
C THR A 130 -6.30 7.17 -13.01
N ALA A 131 -6.12 7.44 -11.72
CA ALA A 131 -7.09 8.20 -10.93
C ALA A 131 -7.32 9.62 -11.50
N LEU A 132 -6.27 10.31 -11.92
CA LEU A 132 -6.32 11.66 -12.49
C LEU A 132 -6.97 11.67 -13.88
N ARG A 133 -6.54 10.78 -14.78
CA ARG A 133 -6.94 10.80 -16.19
C ARG A 133 -8.29 10.16 -16.46
N GLU A 134 -8.54 9.00 -15.88
CA GLU A 134 -9.73 8.21 -16.17
C GLU A 134 -10.88 8.58 -15.23
N TYR A 135 -10.55 8.87 -13.97
CA TYR A 135 -11.55 9.10 -12.93
C TYR A 135 -11.62 10.55 -12.46
N ASN A 136 -10.94 11.49 -13.11
CA ASN A 136 -11.03 12.93 -12.81
C ASN A 136 -10.69 13.29 -11.35
N LEU A 137 -9.73 12.57 -10.74
CA LEU A 137 -9.18 12.96 -9.44
C LEU A 137 -8.58 14.36 -9.56
N LYS A 138 -8.79 15.21 -8.54
CA LYS A 138 -8.18 16.53 -8.52
C LYS A 138 -6.73 16.42 -8.10
N PHE A 139 -5.81 17.00 -8.87
CA PHE A 139 -4.39 17.01 -8.53
C PHE A 139 -4.11 17.65 -7.15
N GLY A 140 -4.94 18.64 -6.75
CA GLY A 140 -4.89 19.24 -5.42
C GLY A 140 -5.09 18.24 -4.27
N THR A 141 -5.79 17.12 -4.49
CA THR A 141 -5.91 16.04 -3.49
C THR A 141 -4.54 15.42 -3.20
N ILE A 142 -3.72 15.19 -4.23
CA ILE A 142 -2.38 14.60 -4.11
C ILE A 142 -1.43 15.54 -3.36
N LEU A 143 -1.54 16.86 -3.61
CA LEU A 143 -0.67 17.86 -2.99
C LEU A 143 -0.91 18.02 -1.48
N ASN A 144 -2.16 17.84 -1.05
CA ASN A 144 -2.57 18.08 0.34
C ASN A 144 -2.60 16.80 1.19
N ASP A 145 -2.47 15.63 0.57
CA ASP A 145 -2.49 14.37 1.30
C ASP A 145 -1.16 14.11 2.04
N PRO A 146 -1.17 13.93 3.38
CA PRO A 146 0.00 13.54 4.14
C PRO A 146 0.54 12.14 3.78
N ASP A 147 -0.31 11.19 3.38
CA ASP A 147 0.13 9.82 3.03
C ASP A 147 0.96 9.78 1.75
N LEU A 148 0.81 10.81 0.90
CA LEU A 148 1.59 11.01 -0.32
C LEU A 148 2.77 11.97 -0.13
N ALA A 149 3.07 12.40 1.10
CA ALA A 149 4.21 13.29 1.37
C ALA A 149 5.56 12.67 0.95
N SER A 150 5.76 11.37 1.22
CA SER A 150 6.97 10.66 0.79
C SER A 150 7.06 10.55 -0.73
N PHE A 151 5.93 10.32 -1.41
CA PHE A 151 5.87 10.24 -2.87
C PHE A 151 6.23 11.57 -3.53
N ARG A 152 5.78 12.71 -2.97
CA ARG A 152 6.10 14.05 -3.47
C ARG A 152 7.59 14.39 -3.46
N ALA A 153 8.42 13.66 -2.71
CA ALA A 153 9.87 13.82 -2.70
C ALA A 153 10.59 13.00 -3.79
N LEU A 154 9.88 12.12 -4.51
CA LEU A 154 10.45 11.22 -5.50
C LEU A 154 10.45 11.84 -6.91
N PRO A 155 11.40 11.46 -7.80
CA PRO A 155 11.40 11.94 -9.18
C PRO A 155 10.13 11.56 -9.95
N GLU A 156 9.52 10.41 -9.62
CA GLU A 156 8.27 9.96 -10.23
C GLU A 156 7.10 10.92 -10.01
N PHE A 157 7.10 11.70 -8.91
CA PHE A 157 6.09 12.73 -8.71
C PHE A 157 6.26 13.89 -9.67
N LYS A 158 7.51 14.29 -9.97
CA LYS A 158 7.80 15.35 -10.93
C LYS A 158 7.35 14.95 -12.34
N GLU A 159 7.64 13.71 -12.74
CA GLU A 159 7.17 13.15 -14.01
C GLU A 159 5.63 13.18 -14.09
N LEU A 160 4.95 12.72 -13.03
CA LEU A 160 3.49 12.75 -12.96
C LEU A 160 2.95 14.18 -13.08
N GLN A 161 3.57 15.15 -12.39
CA GLN A 161 3.14 16.54 -12.40
C GLN A 161 3.28 17.18 -13.79
N GLU A 162 4.37 16.93 -14.51
CA GLU A 162 4.57 17.40 -15.89
C GLU A 162 3.59 16.73 -16.88
N GLU A 163 3.18 15.50 -16.58
CA GLU A 163 2.28 14.73 -17.43
C GLU A 163 0.80 15.14 -17.32
N VAL A 164 0.42 15.75 -16.20
CA VAL A 164 -0.98 16.14 -15.89
C VAL A 164 -1.18 17.66 -15.81
N SER A 165 -0.12 18.44 -16.03
CA SER A 165 -0.14 19.91 -16.10
C SER A 165 -0.73 20.46 -17.39
#